data_AF-A0A1K1LCD1-F1
#
_entry.id   AF-A0A1K1LCD1-F1
#
_cell.length_a   1.000
_cell.length_b   1.000
_cell.length_c   1.000
_cell.angle_alpha   90.00
_cell.angle_beta   90.00
_cell.angle_gamma   90.00
#
_symmetry.space_group_name_H-M   'P 1'
#
loop_
_entity.id
_entity.type
_entity.pdbx_description
1 polymer ?
#
loop_
_entity_poly.entity_id
_entity_poly.type
_entity_poly.pdbx_seq_one_letter_code
_entity_poly.pdbx_strand_id
1 'polypeptide(L)'
;MIEGLNVRCNVGPLEVLRSPFLELVFRRRAVVSRATITVPDPEGEARAVLATGQAVAVRWGYRGETGFWQEWEGTVEGIDQPRADSSSADAVTVHAVGREKVLTTTDVTESFYREPADVVARRLLARTGLAVGAVDVPGDVLPYQVFSGVSVARAVRQLAYTLERSFGHDMSRHALWLGASGLTWSDGNEPGDVYSVATAENLLAHTPPQADGGTGVLVSVPLPGLTHSRLVHIRDARRSLDATVRALDVVHTFQESGNRTVITYGKDVGWS
;
A
#
# COMPACT_ATOMS: atom_id res chain seq x y z
N MET A 1 4.65 -27.08 -7.68
CA MET A 1 5.24 -26.64 -8.96
C MET A 1 4.42 -25.45 -9.41
N ILE A 2 5.03 -24.26 -9.50
CA ILE A 2 4.32 -23.04 -9.92
C ILE A 2 4.23 -23.06 -11.45
N GLU A 3 3.02 -23.19 -12.00
CA GLU A 3 2.80 -23.30 -13.45
C GLU A 3 2.80 -21.95 -14.18
N GLY A 4 2.85 -20.85 -13.43
CA GLY A 4 2.86 -19.48 -13.94
C GLY A 4 2.01 -18.56 -13.06
N LEU A 5 1.82 -17.33 -13.53
CA LEU A 5 0.95 -16.34 -12.88
C LEU A 5 -0.38 -16.24 -13.61
N ASN A 6 -1.43 -15.97 -12.85
CA ASN A 6 -2.71 -15.54 -13.36
C ASN A 6 -2.90 -14.08 -12.93
N VAL A 7 -3.03 -13.17 -13.89
CA VAL A 7 -3.25 -11.74 -13.65
C VAL A 7 -4.53 -11.35 -14.38
N ARG A 8 -5.44 -10.70 -13.65
CA ARG A 8 -6.66 -10.09 -14.17
C ARG A 8 -6.62 -8.61 -13.79
N CYS A 9 -6.69 -7.75 -14.79
CA CYS A 9 -6.60 -6.31 -14.60
C CYS A 9 -7.73 -5.64 -15.38
N ASN A 10 -8.59 -4.93 -14.67
CA ASN A 10 -9.68 -4.16 -15.26
C ASN A 10 -9.46 -2.67 -14.97
N VAL A 11 -9.57 -1.85 -16.01
CA VAL A 11 -9.45 -0.38 -15.92
C VAL A 11 -10.67 0.24 -16.60
N GLY A 12 -11.61 0.74 -15.79
CA GLY A 12 -12.89 1.22 -16.29
C GLY A 12 -13.61 0.14 -17.11
N PRO A 13 -13.93 0.40 -18.39
CA PRO A 13 -14.56 -0.58 -19.27
C PRO A 13 -13.57 -1.59 -19.89
N LEU A 14 -12.25 -1.41 -19.73
CA LEU A 14 -11.24 -2.22 -20.38
C LEU A 14 -10.82 -3.42 -19.53
N GLU A 15 -10.84 -4.61 -20.14
CA GLU A 15 -10.17 -5.80 -19.61
C GLU A 15 -8.76 -5.89 -20.21
N VAL A 16 -7.73 -5.71 -19.38
CA VAL A 16 -6.32 -5.73 -19.77
C VAL A 16 -5.80 -7.16 -19.65
N LEU A 17 -5.86 -7.91 -20.76
CA LEU A 17 -5.45 -9.32 -20.81
C LEU A 17 -3.93 -9.50 -20.88
N ARG A 18 -3.20 -8.53 -21.43
CA ARG A 18 -1.75 -8.56 -21.59
C ARG A 18 -1.18 -7.17 -21.33
N SER A 19 -0.82 -6.93 -20.08
CA SER A 19 -0.12 -5.70 -19.71
C SER A 19 1.40 -5.92 -19.84
N PRO A 20 2.13 -5.10 -20.61
CA PRO A 20 3.59 -5.14 -20.66
C PRO A 20 4.23 -4.79 -19.31
N PHE A 21 3.54 -4.00 -18.50
CA PHE A 21 4.01 -3.56 -17.20
C PHE A 21 2.84 -3.34 -16.23
N LEU A 22 2.88 -4.02 -15.10
CA LEU A 22 1.99 -3.80 -13.96
C LEU A 22 2.83 -3.66 -12.70
N GLU A 23 2.63 -2.59 -11.95
CA GLU A 23 3.25 -2.37 -10.65
C GLU A 23 2.20 -2.05 -9.60
N LEU A 24 2.27 -2.72 -8.46
CA LEU A 24 1.49 -2.40 -7.26
C LEU A 24 2.44 -1.98 -6.15
N VAL A 25 2.21 -0.80 -5.58
CA VAL A 25 3.07 -0.18 -4.56
C VAL A 25 2.28 0.00 -3.27
N PHE A 26 2.70 -0.72 -2.24
CA PHE A 26 2.21 -0.62 -0.87
C PHE A 26 3.33 -0.04 -0.01
N ARG A 27 3.10 1.09 0.65
CA ARG A 27 4.09 1.70 1.56
C ARG A 27 3.44 2.05 2.89
N ARG A 28 3.96 1.52 3.99
CA ARG A 28 3.45 1.80 5.35
C ARG A 28 3.48 3.30 5.67
N ARG A 29 4.50 4.00 5.18
CA ARG A 29 4.65 5.46 5.34
C ARG A 29 3.76 6.28 4.42
N ALA A 30 2.94 5.67 3.57
CA ALA A 30 2.02 6.38 2.68
C ALA A 30 0.59 5.92 2.95
N VAL A 31 -0.32 6.86 3.06
CA VAL A 31 -1.74 6.56 3.33
C VAL A 31 -2.43 5.83 2.18
N VAL A 32 -1.91 6.00 0.97
CA VAL A 32 -2.51 5.45 -0.25
C VAL A 32 -1.58 4.48 -0.94
N SER A 33 -2.11 3.31 -1.29
CA SER A 33 -1.49 2.38 -2.22
C SER A 33 -1.65 2.89 -3.66
N ARG A 34 -0.76 2.48 -4.55
CA ARG A 34 -0.77 2.91 -5.96
C ARG A 34 -0.60 1.74 -6.90
N ALA A 35 -1.19 1.87 -8.08
CA ALA A 35 -0.96 0.97 -9.20
C ALA A 35 -0.50 1.76 -10.43
N THR A 36 0.46 1.22 -11.17
CA THR A 36 0.85 1.70 -12.49
C THR A 36 0.64 0.56 -13.48
N ILE A 37 -0.14 0.81 -14.54
CA ILE A 37 -0.53 -0.19 -15.51
C ILE A 37 -0.25 0.35 -16.90
N THR A 38 0.54 -0.38 -17.69
CA THR A 38 0.70 -0.09 -19.12
C THR A 38 -0.32 -0.91 -19.91
N VAL A 39 -1.13 -0.22 -20.70
CA VAL A 39 -2.17 -0.79 -21.55
C VAL A 39 -1.72 -0.65 -23.01
N PRO A 40 -1.57 -1.74 -23.77
CA PRO A 40 -1.33 -1.65 -25.21
C PRO A 40 -2.49 -0.93 -25.91
N ASP A 41 -2.17 0.04 -26.76
CA ASP A 41 -3.12 0.90 -27.46
C ASP A 41 -2.65 1.26 -28.89
N PRO A 42 -2.43 0.27 -29.78
CA PRO A 42 -1.93 0.52 -31.13
C PRO A 42 -2.91 1.32 -32.02
N GLU A 43 -4.20 1.27 -31.70
CA GLU A 43 -5.26 1.92 -32.50
C GLU A 43 -5.86 3.16 -31.80
N GLY A 44 -5.40 3.48 -30.58
CA GLY A 44 -5.91 4.62 -29.80
C GLY A 44 -7.27 4.38 -29.12
N GLU A 45 -7.86 3.19 -29.26
CA GLU A 45 -9.15 2.83 -28.70
C GLU A 45 -9.14 2.80 -27.16
N ALA A 46 -8.05 2.31 -26.56
CA ALA A 46 -7.93 2.25 -25.11
C ALA A 46 -7.90 3.66 -24.52
N ARG A 47 -7.11 4.57 -25.10
CA ARG A 47 -7.10 5.96 -24.67
C ARG A 47 -8.47 6.60 -24.77
N ALA A 48 -9.22 6.34 -25.85
CA ALA A 48 -10.48 7.00 -26.14
C ALA A 48 -11.55 6.73 -25.05
N VAL A 49 -11.50 5.56 -24.41
CA VAL A 49 -12.47 5.15 -23.38
C VAL A 49 -11.99 5.37 -21.94
N LEU A 50 -10.70 5.62 -21.74
CA LEU A 50 -10.11 5.82 -20.42
C LEU A 50 -10.29 7.26 -19.92
N ALA A 51 -10.71 7.37 -18.66
CA ALA A 51 -10.91 8.63 -17.97
C ALA A 51 -10.51 8.55 -16.50
N THR A 52 -10.15 9.70 -15.92
CA THR A 52 -9.89 9.81 -14.48
C THR A 52 -11.16 9.52 -13.69
N GLY A 53 -10.99 8.95 -12.49
CA GLY A 53 -12.10 8.53 -11.63
C GLY A 53 -12.72 7.18 -11.98
N GLN A 54 -12.39 6.57 -13.11
CA GLN A 54 -12.84 5.20 -13.43
C GLN A 54 -12.27 4.19 -12.43
N ALA A 55 -13.04 3.14 -12.14
CA ALA A 55 -12.63 2.07 -11.23
C ALA A 55 -11.50 1.23 -11.83
N VAL A 56 -10.58 0.77 -10.97
CA VAL A 56 -9.49 -0.14 -11.34
C VAL A 56 -9.53 -1.32 -10.39
N ALA A 57 -9.45 -2.54 -10.94
CA ALA A 57 -9.37 -3.76 -10.15
C ALA A 57 -8.24 -4.63 -10.71
N VAL A 58 -7.28 -4.96 -9.84
CA VAL A 58 -6.16 -5.83 -10.16
C VAL A 58 -6.22 -7.03 -9.23
N ARG A 59 -6.26 -8.22 -9.83
CA ARG A 59 -6.19 -9.49 -9.10
C ARG A 59 -5.11 -10.35 -9.70
N TRP A 60 -4.23 -10.89 -8.86
CA TRP A 60 -3.22 -11.83 -9.33
C TRP A 60 -2.87 -12.89 -8.31
N GLY A 61 -2.34 -14.00 -8.79
CA GLY A 61 -1.95 -15.15 -7.97
C GLY A 61 -1.22 -16.20 -8.81
N TYR A 62 -0.78 -17.28 -8.18
CA TYR A 62 -0.17 -18.39 -8.90
C TYR A 62 -1.23 -19.27 -9.58
N ARG A 63 -0.96 -19.68 -10.81
CA ARG A 63 -1.84 -20.61 -11.54
C ARG A 63 -1.88 -21.96 -10.82
N GLY A 64 -3.08 -22.49 -10.63
CA GLY A 64 -3.30 -23.77 -9.95
C GLY A 64 -3.38 -23.65 -8.41
N GLU A 65 -3.06 -22.49 -7.84
CA GLU A 65 -3.23 -22.24 -6.41
C GLU A 65 -4.57 -21.54 -6.14
N THR A 66 -5.37 -22.13 -5.25
CA THR A 66 -6.71 -21.61 -4.92
C THR A 66 -6.72 -20.66 -3.72
N GLY A 67 -5.62 -20.55 -2.97
CA GLY A 67 -5.56 -19.84 -1.68
C GLY A 67 -4.78 -18.53 -1.65
N PHE A 68 -3.89 -18.28 -2.61
CA PHE A 68 -2.98 -17.12 -2.58
C PHE A 68 -3.29 -16.14 -3.71
N TRP A 69 -4.23 -15.24 -3.44
CA TRP A 69 -4.59 -14.13 -4.32
C TRP A 69 -4.22 -12.79 -3.69
N GLN A 70 -3.60 -11.94 -4.49
CA GLN A 70 -3.58 -10.50 -4.24
C GLN A 70 -4.78 -9.89 -4.94
N GLU A 71 -5.56 -9.12 -4.21
CA GLU A 71 -6.62 -8.28 -4.74
C GLU A 71 -6.29 -6.82 -4.41
N TRP A 72 -6.49 -5.94 -5.39
CA TRP A 72 -6.27 -4.51 -5.26
C TRP A 72 -7.35 -3.77 -6.03
N GLU A 73 -7.93 -2.76 -5.41
CA GLU A 73 -8.99 -1.93 -5.97
C GLU A 73 -8.63 -0.46 -5.81
N GLY A 74 -8.99 0.34 -6.80
CA GLY A 74 -8.68 1.75 -6.80
C GLY A 74 -9.44 2.53 -7.88
N THR A 75 -8.98 3.75 -8.12
CA THR A 75 -9.51 4.64 -9.14
C THR A 75 -8.38 5.24 -9.96
N VAL A 76 -8.64 5.48 -11.25
CA VAL A 76 -7.69 6.17 -12.14
C VAL A 76 -7.48 7.59 -11.61
N GLU A 77 -6.22 7.95 -11.38
CA GLU A 77 -5.78 9.28 -10.96
C GLU A 77 -5.17 10.07 -12.13
N GLY A 78 -4.43 9.38 -13.01
CA GLY A 78 -3.77 9.99 -14.17
C GLY A 78 -3.65 9.01 -15.32
N ILE A 79 -3.57 9.54 -16.53
CA ILE A 79 -3.38 8.78 -17.76
C ILE A 79 -2.33 9.51 -18.57
N ASP A 80 -1.19 8.86 -18.75
CA ASP A 80 -0.08 9.39 -19.53
C ASP A 80 0.02 8.66 -20.86
N GLN A 81 0.32 9.44 -21.90
CA GLN A 81 0.69 8.89 -23.20
C GLN A 81 2.17 9.15 -23.46
N PRO A 82 2.94 8.12 -23.82
CA PRO A 82 4.30 8.28 -24.30
C PRO A 82 4.31 9.14 -25.57
N ARG A 83 5.45 9.78 -25.82
CA ARG A 83 5.65 10.54 -27.06
C ARG A 83 5.61 9.61 -28.27
N ALA A 84 5.21 10.15 -29.42
CA ALA A 84 5.07 9.40 -30.66
C ALA A 84 6.38 8.76 -31.18
N ASP A 85 7.54 9.25 -30.72
CA ASP A 85 8.86 8.72 -31.05
C ASP A 85 9.38 7.67 -30.05
N SER A 86 8.59 7.33 -29.02
CA SER A 86 8.93 6.30 -28.04
C SER A 86 8.77 4.89 -28.62
N SER A 87 9.61 3.95 -28.17
CA SER A 87 9.41 2.52 -28.41
C SER A 87 8.12 1.96 -27.78
N SER A 88 7.48 2.76 -26.92
CA SER A 88 6.18 2.47 -26.31
C SER A 88 5.06 3.36 -26.84
N ALA A 89 5.21 4.02 -27.99
CA ALA A 89 4.24 4.99 -28.52
C ALA A 89 2.82 4.42 -28.62
N ASP A 90 2.70 3.11 -28.85
CA ASP A 90 1.45 2.36 -28.96
C ASP A 90 0.93 1.86 -27.60
N ALA A 91 1.16 2.60 -26.52
CA ALA A 91 0.72 2.22 -25.19
C ALA A 91 0.27 3.42 -24.38
N VAL A 92 -0.61 3.19 -23.40
CA VAL A 92 -1.07 4.18 -22.44
C VAL A 92 -0.65 3.74 -21.05
N THR A 93 -0.14 4.67 -20.25
CA THR A 93 0.18 4.41 -18.85
C THR A 93 -0.92 4.96 -17.97
N VAL A 94 -1.56 4.06 -17.22
CA VAL A 94 -2.60 4.38 -16.25
C VAL A 94 -1.99 4.41 -14.86
N HIS A 95 -2.15 5.54 -14.18
CA HIS A 95 -1.82 5.70 -12.77
C HIS A 95 -3.11 5.65 -11.97
N ALA A 96 -3.17 4.73 -11.01
CA ALA A 96 -4.33 4.53 -10.16
C ALA A 96 -3.94 4.58 -8.68
N VAL A 97 -4.89 5.05 -7.87
CA VAL A 97 -4.75 5.17 -6.42
C VAL A 97 -5.78 4.28 -5.75
N GLY A 98 -5.38 3.63 -4.67
CA GLY A 98 -6.23 2.65 -4.00
C GLY A 98 -7.48 3.27 -3.37
N ARG A 99 -8.34 2.41 -2.82
CA ARG A 99 -9.58 2.81 -2.12
C ARG A 99 -9.35 3.82 -1.00
N GLU A 100 -8.13 3.88 -0.48
CA GLU A 100 -7.68 4.83 0.54
C GLU A 100 -7.70 6.29 0.07
N LYS A 101 -7.89 6.58 -1.22
CA LYS A 101 -8.00 7.94 -1.77
C LYS A 101 -8.95 8.84 -0.97
N VAL A 102 -10.04 8.27 -0.44
CA VAL A 102 -11.00 9.02 0.38
C VAL A 102 -10.37 9.65 1.63
N LEU A 103 -9.25 9.11 2.15
CA LEU A 103 -8.52 9.70 3.27
C LEU A 103 -7.91 11.06 2.91
N THR A 104 -7.55 11.29 1.65
CA THR A 104 -6.94 12.55 1.19
C THR A 104 -7.95 13.50 0.57
N THR A 105 -9.13 13.02 0.17
CA THR A 105 -10.16 13.84 -0.50
C THR A 105 -11.38 14.16 0.36
N THR A 106 -11.60 13.44 1.48
CA THR A 106 -12.69 13.74 2.40
C THR A 106 -12.25 14.78 3.43
N ASP A 107 -12.90 15.93 3.43
CA ASP A 107 -12.61 17.01 4.37
C ASP A 107 -13.40 16.89 5.67
N VAL A 108 -12.78 17.39 6.75
CA VAL A 108 -13.32 17.44 8.10
C VAL A 108 -13.32 18.88 8.59
N THR A 109 -14.49 19.30 9.07
CA THR A 109 -14.69 20.57 9.77
C THR A 109 -15.48 20.27 11.05
N GLU A 110 -14.77 19.99 12.14
CA GLU A 110 -15.36 19.56 13.42
C GLU A 110 -14.53 20.08 14.60
N SER A 111 -15.20 20.30 15.73
CA SER A 111 -14.56 20.65 17.00
C SER A 111 -14.96 19.66 18.08
N PHE A 112 -13.99 19.27 18.89
CA PHE A 112 -14.13 18.31 19.98
C PHE A 112 -13.76 18.99 21.30
N TYR A 113 -14.53 18.69 22.35
CA TYR A 113 -14.33 19.24 23.69
C TYR A 113 -14.41 18.11 24.71
N ARG A 114 -13.33 17.92 25.49
CA ARG A 114 -13.23 16.86 26.50
C ARG A 114 -13.56 15.47 25.97
N GLU A 115 -13.16 15.17 24.75
CA GLU A 115 -13.32 13.84 24.16
C GLU A 115 -11.99 13.05 24.21
N PRO A 116 -12.03 11.74 24.47
CA PRO A 116 -10.87 10.86 24.34
C PRO A 116 -10.31 10.86 22.90
N ALA A 117 -8.99 10.88 22.75
CA ALA A 117 -8.34 10.94 21.45
C ALA A 117 -8.64 9.73 20.56
N ASP A 118 -8.80 8.53 21.11
CA ASP A 118 -9.19 7.32 20.37
C ASP A 118 -10.62 7.43 19.81
N VAL A 119 -11.54 8.03 20.55
CA VAL A 119 -12.92 8.31 20.10
C VAL A 119 -12.91 9.32 18.95
N VAL A 120 -12.12 10.40 19.08
CA VAL A 120 -11.94 11.39 18.01
C VAL A 120 -11.34 10.73 16.77
N ALA A 121 -10.28 9.94 16.93
CA ALA A 121 -9.65 9.20 15.84
C ALA A 121 -10.63 8.30 15.08
N ARG A 122 -11.43 7.50 15.80
CA ARG A 122 -12.46 6.65 15.19
C ARG A 122 -13.51 7.46 14.44
N ARG A 123 -13.96 8.60 14.99
CA ARG A 123 -14.93 9.48 14.33
C ARG A 123 -14.36 10.06 13.03
N LEU A 124 -13.10 10.51 13.04
CA LEU A 124 -12.41 11.01 11.85
C LEU A 124 -12.33 9.93 10.76
N LEU A 125 -11.89 8.72 11.10
CA LEU A 125 -11.79 7.62 10.13
C LEU A 125 -13.15 7.22 9.56
N ALA A 126 -14.20 7.21 10.38
CA ALA A 126 -15.56 6.88 9.95
C ALA A 126 -16.11 7.84 8.88
N ARG A 127 -15.61 9.09 8.80
CA ARG A 127 -16.01 10.07 7.76
C ARG A 127 -15.71 9.62 6.34
N THR A 128 -14.75 8.72 6.18
CA THR A 128 -14.36 8.19 4.86
C THR A 128 -15.40 7.25 4.25
N GLY A 129 -16.32 6.72 5.07
CA GLY A 129 -17.25 5.65 4.67
C GLY A 129 -16.60 4.27 4.58
N LEU A 130 -15.28 4.14 4.82
CA LEU A 130 -14.62 2.85 4.94
C LEU A 130 -14.86 2.26 6.34
N ALA A 131 -14.85 0.92 6.43
CA ALA A 131 -14.88 0.25 7.73
C ALA A 131 -13.70 0.72 8.58
N VAL A 132 -13.93 0.95 9.88
CA VAL A 132 -12.88 1.32 10.84
C VAL A 132 -12.42 0.06 11.55
N GLY A 133 -11.14 -0.26 11.39
CA GLY A 133 -10.49 -1.41 12.02
C GLY A 133 -9.89 -1.05 13.38
N ALA A 134 -8.63 -1.44 13.59
CA ALA A 134 -7.93 -1.18 14.84
C ALA A 134 -7.49 0.30 14.93
N VAL A 135 -7.82 0.95 16.03
CA VAL A 135 -7.34 2.30 16.34
C VAL A 135 -6.67 2.18 17.69
N ASP A 136 -5.35 2.14 17.64
CA ASP A 136 -4.46 1.95 18.78
C ASP A 136 -3.68 3.24 19.00
N VAL A 137 -4.35 4.18 19.65
CA VAL A 137 -3.81 5.48 20.02
C VAL A 137 -4.11 5.73 21.50
N PRO A 138 -3.30 6.55 22.19
CA PRO A 138 -3.55 6.92 23.57
C PRO A 138 -4.98 7.48 23.77
N GLY A 139 -5.61 7.11 24.88
CA GLY A 139 -6.99 7.49 25.24
C GLY A 139 -7.11 8.84 25.94
N ASP A 140 -6.10 9.70 25.85
CA ASP A 140 -6.06 10.98 26.55
C ASP A 140 -7.25 11.87 26.20
N VAL A 141 -7.79 12.53 27.23
CA VAL A 141 -8.92 13.43 27.07
C VAL A 141 -8.43 14.75 26.52
N LEU A 142 -8.77 15.04 25.26
CA LEU A 142 -8.42 16.27 24.58
C LEU A 142 -9.23 17.44 25.17
N PRO A 143 -8.60 18.48 25.76
CA PRO A 143 -9.33 19.62 26.29
C PRO A 143 -10.14 20.34 25.22
N TYR A 144 -9.51 20.58 24.06
CA TYR A 144 -10.10 21.15 22.87
C TYR A 144 -9.30 20.71 21.64
N GLN A 145 -9.97 20.27 20.58
CA GLN A 145 -9.34 19.92 19.30
C GLN A 145 -10.25 20.37 18.15
N VAL A 146 -9.69 21.07 17.15
CA VAL A 146 -10.43 21.58 15.99
C VAL A 146 -9.76 21.15 14.71
N PHE A 147 -10.60 20.76 13.76
CA PHE A 147 -10.25 20.54 12.37
C PHE A 147 -11.10 21.48 11.53
N SER A 148 -10.48 22.19 10.59
CA SER A 148 -11.16 23.19 9.76
C SER A 148 -10.74 23.02 8.30
N GLY A 149 -11.61 22.38 7.51
CA GLY A 149 -11.37 22.14 6.09
C GLY A 149 -10.09 21.35 5.79
N VAL A 150 -9.75 20.39 6.65
CA VAL A 150 -8.58 19.52 6.45
C VAL A 150 -9.02 18.12 6.07
N SER A 151 -8.28 17.45 5.20
CA SER A 151 -8.56 16.06 4.85
C SER A 151 -8.48 15.14 6.08
N VAL A 152 -9.20 14.02 6.07
CA VAL A 152 -9.16 13.02 7.17
C VAL A 152 -7.73 12.61 7.52
N ALA A 153 -6.91 12.34 6.50
CA ALA A 153 -5.49 12.06 6.70
C ALA A 153 -4.84 13.21 7.50
N ARG A 154 -4.95 14.46 7.03
CA ARG A 154 -4.33 15.60 7.70
C ARG A 154 -4.86 15.78 9.13
N ALA A 155 -6.14 15.54 9.39
CA ALA A 155 -6.73 15.55 10.72
C ALA A 155 -6.09 14.50 11.64
N VAL A 156 -5.93 13.26 11.16
CA VAL A 156 -5.22 12.19 11.89
C VAL A 156 -3.79 12.60 12.21
N ARG A 157 -3.06 13.22 11.27
CA ARG A 157 -1.70 13.70 11.51
C ARG A 157 -1.64 14.82 12.55
N GLN A 158 -2.60 15.76 12.50
CA GLN A 158 -2.71 16.81 13.50
C GLN A 158 -2.99 16.23 14.89
N LEU A 159 -3.85 15.22 14.98
CA LEU A 159 -4.13 14.51 16.23
C LEU A 159 -2.88 13.79 16.76
N ALA A 160 -2.14 13.09 15.89
CA ALA A 160 -0.86 12.47 16.24
C ALA A 160 0.11 13.50 16.84
N TYR A 161 0.24 14.67 16.19
CA TYR A 161 1.11 15.75 16.65
C TYR A 161 0.67 16.32 18.02
N THR A 162 -0.65 16.44 18.25
CA THR A 162 -1.18 16.83 19.56
C THR A 162 -0.80 15.81 20.64
N LEU A 163 -0.93 14.52 20.36
CA LEU A 163 -0.56 13.43 21.29
C LEU A 163 0.94 13.44 21.60
N GLU A 164 1.79 13.68 20.60
CA GLU A 164 3.24 13.80 20.81
C GLU A 164 3.62 15.03 21.62
N ARG A 165 3.14 16.20 21.22
CA ARG A 165 3.60 17.49 21.79
C ARG A 165 2.99 17.83 23.13
N SER A 166 1.70 17.53 23.29
CA SER A 166 0.94 17.96 24.47
C SER A 166 0.84 16.87 25.54
N PHE A 167 0.89 15.60 25.13
CA PHE A 167 0.74 14.45 26.04
C PHE A 167 2.01 13.60 26.16
N GLY A 168 3.01 13.81 25.30
CA GLY A 168 4.32 13.17 25.41
C GLY A 168 4.37 11.72 24.94
N HIS A 169 3.39 11.29 24.13
CA HIS A 169 3.41 9.94 23.52
C HIS A 169 4.35 9.88 22.33
N ASP A 170 4.94 8.71 22.08
CA ASP A 170 5.69 8.45 20.84
C ASP A 170 4.73 7.94 19.77
N MET A 171 4.46 8.76 18.75
CA MET A 171 3.63 8.39 17.60
C MET A 171 4.48 8.14 16.34
N SER A 172 5.81 8.11 16.46
CA SER A 172 6.74 8.10 15.33
C SER A 172 6.66 6.86 14.45
N ARG A 173 6.10 5.75 14.97
CA ARG A 173 5.91 4.47 14.27
C ARG A 173 4.46 4.17 13.89
N HIS A 174 3.53 5.00 14.34
CA HIS A 174 2.12 4.85 13.99
C HIS A 174 1.91 5.13 12.50
N ALA A 175 1.27 4.19 11.83
CA ALA A 175 0.90 4.31 10.43
C ALA A 175 -0.61 4.23 10.29
N LEU A 176 -1.14 4.84 9.22
CA LEU A 176 -2.54 4.76 8.84
C LEU A 176 -2.64 3.97 7.54
N TRP A 177 -3.40 2.87 7.54
CA TRP A 177 -3.58 2.03 6.36
C TRP A 177 -4.96 1.39 6.29
N LEU A 178 -5.33 0.91 5.11
CA LEU A 178 -6.50 0.07 4.90
C LEU A 178 -6.09 -1.41 4.94
N GLY A 179 -6.44 -2.09 6.03
CA GLY A 179 -6.21 -3.52 6.23
C GLY A 179 -7.47 -4.35 5.95
N ALA A 180 -7.39 -5.66 6.22
CA ALA A 180 -8.50 -6.59 6.03
C ALA A 180 -9.72 -6.27 6.93
N SER A 181 -9.47 -5.71 8.12
CA SER A 181 -10.51 -5.28 9.06
C SER A 181 -11.00 -3.84 8.84
N GLY A 182 -10.44 -3.12 7.85
CA GLY A 182 -10.73 -1.71 7.59
C GLY A 182 -9.54 -0.79 7.91
N LEU A 183 -9.85 0.51 8.01
CA LEU A 183 -8.88 1.55 8.32
C LEU A 183 -8.28 1.34 9.70
N THR A 184 -6.98 1.11 9.73
CA THR A 184 -6.21 0.86 10.94
C THR A 184 -5.20 1.99 11.16
N TRP A 185 -5.14 2.50 12.39
CA TRP A 185 -4.14 3.46 12.84
C TRP A 185 -3.44 2.91 14.08
N SER A 186 -2.20 2.44 13.91
CA SER A 186 -1.44 1.74 14.96
C SER A 186 0.06 1.66 14.61
N ASP A 187 0.92 1.43 15.60
CA ASP A 187 2.30 0.98 15.40
C ASP A 187 2.41 -0.56 15.22
N GLY A 188 1.33 -1.30 15.44
CA GLY A 188 1.20 -2.76 15.32
C GLY A 188 1.17 -3.26 13.88
N ASN A 189 1.28 -4.58 13.72
CA ASN A 189 1.29 -5.27 12.43
C ASN A 189 -0.14 -5.50 11.89
N GLU A 190 -0.27 -5.63 10.57
CA GLU A 190 -1.47 -6.19 9.95
C GLU A 190 -1.56 -7.69 10.32
N PRO A 191 -2.67 -8.15 10.92
CA PRO A 191 -2.85 -9.55 11.26
C PRO A 191 -2.81 -10.46 10.01
N GLY A 192 -2.30 -11.67 10.19
CA GLY A 192 -2.28 -12.71 9.16
C GLY A 192 -1.06 -13.60 9.24
N ASP A 193 -0.98 -14.53 8.30
CA ASP A 193 0.15 -15.46 8.21
C ASP A 193 1.47 -14.74 7.94
N VAL A 194 2.55 -15.29 8.48
CA VAL A 194 3.91 -14.79 8.28
C VAL A 194 4.43 -15.35 6.96
N TYR A 195 4.80 -14.46 6.04
CA TYR A 195 5.39 -14.87 4.77
C TYR A 195 6.82 -15.35 5.00
N SER A 196 7.21 -16.46 4.38
CA SER A 196 8.60 -16.93 4.41
C SER A 196 9.33 -16.49 3.14
N VAL A 197 10.53 -15.93 3.29
CA VAL A 197 11.45 -15.67 2.18
C VAL A 197 12.82 -16.28 2.49
N ALA A 198 13.18 -17.33 1.76
CA ALA A 198 14.34 -18.15 2.08
C ALA A 198 15.26 -18.42 0.88
N THR A 199 16.55 -18.59 1.19
CA THR A 199 17.58 -19.01 0.22
C THR A 199 17.22 -20.35 -0.39
N ALA A 200 17.44 -20.48 -1.71
CA ALA A 200 17.11 -21.68 -2.49
C ALA A 200 15.61 -22.01 -2.57
N GLU A 201 14.74 -21.16 -2.03
CA GLU A 201 13.29 -21.22 -2.23
C GLU A 201 12.87 -20.07 -3.15
N ASN A 202 12.51 -18.93 -2.56
CA ASN A 202 11.90 -17.80 -3.24
C ASN A 202 12.73 -16.51 -3.13
N LEU A 203 13.89 -16.55 -2.48
CA LEU A 203 14.80 -15.41 -2.38
C LEU A 203 15.65 -15.23 -3.65
N LEU A 204 15.49 -14.09 -4.33
CA LEU A 204 16.26 -13.73 -5.53
C LEU A 204 17.50 -12.90 -5.16
N ALA A 205 17.32 -11.82 -4.41
CA ALA A 205 18.41 -10.94 -3.97
C ALA A 205 18.14 -10.37 -2.58
N HIS A 206 19.21 -10.04 -1.86
CA HIS A 206 19.10 -9.50 -0.51
C HIS A 206 20.24 -8.55 -0.20
N THR A 207 19.90 -7.36 0.28
CA THR A 207 20.80 -6.35 0.83
C THR A 207 20.34 -6.06 2.26
N PRO A 208 20.92 -6.69 3.29
CA PRO A 208 20.54 -6.45 4.68
C PRO A 208 20.97 -5.07 5.15
N PRO A 209 20.37 -4.55 6.24
CA PRO A 209 20.82 -3.31 6.88
C PRO A 209 22.32 -3.37 7.20
N GLN A 210 23.05 -2.30 6.87
CA GLN A 210 24.49 -2.20 7.13
C GLN A 210 24.81 -1.63 8.53
N ALA A 211 23.82 -1.05 9.20
CA ALA A 211 23.93 -0.45 10.51
C ALA A 211 22.65 -0.69 11.32
N ASP A 212 22.75 -0.58 12.64
CA ASP A 212 21.61 -0.66 13.54
C ASP A 212 20.58 0.43 13.21
N GLY A 213 19.32 0.03 13.09
CA GLY A 213 18.25 0.93 12.64
C GLY A 213 18.36 1.31 11.15
N GLY A 214 19.15 0.56 10.36
CA GLY A 214 19.23 0.72 8.91
C GLY A 214 18.07 0.07 8.17
N THR A 215 18.05 0.27 6.85
CA THR A 215 17.04 -0.30 5.96
C THR A 215 17.61 -1.50 5.20
N GLY A 216 16.87 -2.61 5.20
CA GLY A 216 17.15 -3.78 4.40
C GLY A 216 16.22 -3.85 3.19
N VAL A 217 16.71 -4.43 2.10
CA VAL A 217 15.94 -4.64 0.86
C VAL A 217 16.06 -6.09 0.42
N LEU A 218 14.92 -6.72 0.21
CA LEU A 218 14.77 -8.10 -0.22
C LEU A 218 14.07 -8.12 -1.58
N VAL A 219 14.52 -8.98 -2.48
CA VAL A 219 13.85 -9.26 -3.75
C VAL A 219 13.49 -10.73 -3.77
N SER A 220 12.20 -11.01 -3.92
CA SER A 220 11.64 -12.35 -4.02
C SER A 220 10.89 -12.50 -5.34
N VAL A 221 10.50 -13.73 -5.67
CA VAL A 221 9.42 -13.99 -6.62
C VAL A 221 8.11 -13.28 -6.19
N PRO A 222 7.07 -13.21 -7.03
CA PRO A 222 5.79 -12.63 -6.63
C PRO A 222 5.20 -13.30 -5.38
N LEU A 223 4.80 -12.53 -4.37
CA LEU A 223 4.21 -13.04 -3.13
C LEU A 223 2.76 -12.54 -3.03
N PRO A 224 1.76 -13.27 -3.58
CA PRO A 224 0.38 -12.82 -3.57
C PRO A 224 -0.13 -12.65 -2.15
N GLY A 225 -0.85 -11.55 -1.89
CA GLY A 225 -1.44 -11.24 -0.59
C GLY A 225 -0.49 -10.50 0.38
N LEU A 226 0.79 -10.37 0.03
CA LEU A 226 1.74 -9.63 0.87
C LEU A 226 1.57 -8.13 0.63
N THR A 227 1.22 -7.40 1.67
CA THR A 227 1.22 -5.93 1.69
C THR A 227 2.16 -5.42 2.77
N HIS A 228 2.35 -4.10 2.84
CA HIS A 228 3.09 -3.51 3.96
C HIS A 228 2.42 -3.86 5.31
N SER A 229 3.13 -3.66 6.41
CA SER A 229 2.68 -3.93 7.78
C SER A 229 2.43 -5.41 8.11
N ARG A 230 2.51 -6.33 7.15
CA ARG A 230 2.59 -7.78 7.38
C ARG A 230 3.99 -8.20 7.86
N LEU A 231 4.09 -9.34 8.52
CA LEU A 231 5.36 -9.94 8.92
C LEU A 231 5.93 -10.83 7.83
N VAL A 232 7.26 -10.79 7.69
CA VAL A 232 8.05 -11.61 6.79
C VAL A 232 9.19 -12.25 7.58
N HIS A 233 9.29 -13.57 7.50
CA HIS A 233 10.39 -14.35 8.03
C HIS A 233 11.44 -14.55 6.94
N ILE A 234 12.65 -14.04 7.16
CA ILE A 234 13.75 -14.03 6.18
C ILE A 234 14.80 -15.06 6.63
N ARG A 235 15.14 -15.99 5.73
CA ARG A 235 16.24 -16.96 5.91
C ARG A 235 17.26 -16.82 4.79
N ASP A 236 18.30 -16.03 5.02
CA ASP A 236 19.43 -15.86 4.09
C ASP A 236 20.67 -16.64 4.57
N ALA A 237 20.80 -17.88 4.11
CA ALA A 237 21.92 -18.75 4.45
C ALA A 237 23.28 -18.20 3.95
N ARG A 238 23.30 -17.38 2.89
CA ARG A 238 24.54 -16.79 2.35
C ARG A 238 25.09 -15.70 3.25
N ARG A 239 24.24 -15.11 4.08
CA ARG A 239 24.55 -14.00 4.98
C ARG A 239 24.37 -14.36 6.46
N SER A 240 24.07 -15.61 6.76
CA SER A 240 23.76 -16.10 8.12
C SER A 240 22.68 -15.27 8.83
N LEU A 241 21.65 -14.86 8.09
CA LEU A 241 20.54 -14.07 8.63
C LEU A 241 19.27 -14.93 8.72
N ASP A 242 18.69 -14.99 9.92
CA ASP A 242 17.40 -15.60 10.21
C ASP A 242 16.61 -14.65 11.12
N ALA A 243 15.59 -13.99 10.58
CA ALA A 243 14.86 -12.95 11.30
C ALA A 243 13.41 -12.80 10.83
N THR A 244 12.51 -12.52 11.77
CA THR A 244 11.14 -12.09 11.45
C THR A 244 11.05 -10.58 11.56
N VAL A 245 10.72 -9.94 10.45
CA VAL A 245 10.68 -8.47 10.31
C VAL A 245 9.35 -8.04 9.72
N ARG A 246 9.01 -6.76 9.89
CA ARG A 246 7.84 -6.16 9.25
C ARG A 246 8.19 -5.68 7.85
N ALA A 247 7.33 -5.97 6.88
CA ALA A 247 7.39 -5.35 5.56
C ALA A 247 6.96 -3.88 5.65
N LEU A 248 7.83 -2.95 5.27
CA LEU A 248 7.56 -1.51 5.30
C LEU A 248 7.09 -1.00 3.94
N ASP A 249 7.84 -1.33 2.89
CA ASP A 249 7.42 -1.11 1.51
C ASP A 249 7.34 -2.47 0.82
N VAL A 250 6.26 -2.73 0.08
CA VAL A 250 6.09 -3.91 -0.75
C VAL A 250 5.72 -3.45 -2.15
N VAL A 251 6.54 -3.82 -3.13
CA VAL A 251 6.33 -3.48 -4.54
C VAL A 251 6.28 -4.77 -5.35
N HIS A 252 5.14 -5.06 -5.94
CA HIS A 252 5.01 -6.14 -6.91
C HIS A 252 5.16 -5.56 -8.30
N THR A 253 6.07 -6.11 -9.10
CA THR A 253 6.30 -5.70 -10.48
C THR A 253 6.14 -6.90 -11.39
N PHE A 254 5.35 -6.73 -12.44
CA PHE A 254 5.16 -7.70 -13.52
C PHE A 254 5.60 -7.05 -14.83
N GLN A 255 6.60 -7.62 -15.48
CA GLN A 255 7.23 -7.07 -16.68
C GLN A 255 7.98 -8.17 -17.42
N GLU A 256 8.33 -7.93 -18.69
CA GLU A 256 9.00 -8.91 -19.55
C GLU A 256 10.32 -9.45 -18.98
N SER A 257 11.10 -8.61 -18.31
CA SER A 257 12.38 -9.01 -17.70
C SER A 257 12.25 -9.86 -16.44
N GLY A 258 11.01 -10.12 -15.97
CA GLY A 258 10.72 -11.00 -14.86
C GLY A 258 9.82 -10.35 -13.81
N ASN A 259 9.03 -11.20 -13.17
CA ASN A 259 8.10 -10.81 -12.12
C ASN A 259 8.78 -10.91 -10.76
N ARG A 260 8.55 -9.93 -9.89
CA ARG A 260 9.22 -9.88 -8.58
C ARG A 260 8.40 -9.14 -7.54
N THR A 261 8.69 -9.43 -6.28
CA THR A 261 8.29 -8.62 -5.13
C THR A 261 9.54 -8.02 -4.49
N VAL A 262 9.58 -6.70 -4.36
CA VAL A 262 10.60 -5.99 -3.58
C VAL A 262 10.02 -5.65 -2.22
N ILE A 263 10.72 -6.01 -1.15
CA ILE A 263 10.32 -5.76 0.24
C ILE A 263 11.41 -4.95 0.93
N THR A 264 11.02 -3.82 1.50
CA THR A 264 11.88 -3.01 2.37
C THR A 264 11.52 -3.27 3.83
N TYR A 265 12.51 -3.38 4.71
CA TYR A 265 12.32 -3.61 6.14
C TYR A 265 13.39 -2.90 6.99
N GLY A 266 13.28 -2.95 8.32
CA GLY A 266 14.26 -2.37 9.24
C GLY A 266 13.76 -1.06 9.84
N LYS A 267 14.35 0.08 9.44
CA LYS A 267 13.98 1.42 9.94
C LYS A 267 12.48 1.73 9.74
N ASP A 268 11.70 1.50 10.78
CA ASP A 268 10.26 1.80 10.79
C ASP A 268 10.05 3.27 11.13
N VAL A 269 9.64 4.03 10.12
CA VAL A 269 9.06 5.36 10.30
C VAL A 269 7.59 5.23 9.94
N GLY A 270 6.74 5.79 10.78
CA GLY A 270 5.30 5.81 10.59
C GLY A 270 4.89 6.64 9.37
N TRP A 271 3.65 7.13 9.39
CA TRP A 271 3.14 7.88 8.26
C TRP A 271 3.85 9.24 8.09
N SER A 272 4.49 9.46 6.91
CA SER A 272 5.21 10.68 6.54
C SER A 272 4.49 11.55 5.54
#